data_AF-A0A1S3HSG3-F1
#
_entry.id   AF-A0A1S3HSG3-F1
#
_cell.length_a   1.000
_cell.length_b   1.000
_cell.length_c   1.000
_cell.angle_alpha   90.00
_cell.angle_beta   90.00
_cell.angle_gamma   90.00
#
_symmetry.space_group_name_H-M   'P 1'
#
loop_
_entity.id
_entity.type
_entity.pdbx_description
1 polymer ?
#
loop_
_entity_poly.entity_id
_entity_poly.type
_entity_poly.pdbx_seq_one_letter_code
_entity_poly.pdbx_strand_id
1 'polypeptide(L)'
;MFLFFQSPMTKTKKLIGDEGIIFRNMFATSPLCCPSRSSILTGNYVHNHGAVNNSVDGNCSSPIWQKQSETRAFITYLKKQKYTTFFAGKYLNQYGKLETGGPEHIPPGWDWWNQ
;
A
#
# COMPACT_ATOMS: atom_id res chain seq x y z
N MET A 1 -31.14 -6.51 15.73
CA MET A 1 -31.41 -5.14 15.22
C MET A 1 -30.39 -4.84 14.14
N PHE A 2 -30.75 -4.99 12.87
CA PHE A 2 -29.81 -4.92 11.74
C PHE A 2 -29.79 -3.53 11.09
N LEU A 3 -28.57 -3.02 10.85
CA LEU A 3 -28.22 -1.73 10.26
C LEU A 3 -28.49 -1.64 8.74
N PHE A 4 -29.65 -2.11 8.24
CA PHE A 4 -29.91 -2.14 6.79
C PHE A 4 -30.30 -0.79 6.16
N PHE A 5 -30.51 0.26 6.96
CA PHE A 5 -30.99 1.56 6.46
C PHE A 5 -29.98 2.71 6.56
N GLN A 6 -28.77 2.47 7.04
CA GLN A 6 -27.77 3.53 7.15
C GLN A 6 -26.66 3.34 6.14
N SER A 7 -26.57 4.28 5.18
CA SER A 7 -25.39 4.38 4.32
C SER A 7 -24.19 4.78 5.20
N PRO A 8 -23.15 3.94 5.34
CA PRO A 8 -21.97 4.33 6.10
C PRO A 8 -21.25 5.49 5.40
N MET A 9 -20.50 6.28 6.18
CA MET A 9 -19.63 7.36 5.68
C MET A 9 -20.36 8.41 4.82
N THR A 10 -21.56 8.84 5.23
CA THR A 10 -22.41 9.79 4.48
C THR A 10 -21.67 11.06 4.04
N LYS A 11 -20.84 11.65 4.93
CA LYS A 11 -20.04 12.84 4.60
C LYS A 11 -18.98 12.55 3.53
N THR A 12 -18.30 11.41 3.59
CA THR A 12 -17.31 11.01 2.59
C THR A 12 -17.95 10.80 1.23
N LYS A 13 -19.09 10.10 1.18
CA LYS A 13 -19.83 9.92 -0.08
C LYS A 13 -20.19 11.27 -0.71
N LYS A 14 -20.80 12.16 0.08
CA LYS A 14 -21.21 13.49 -0.42
C LYS A 14 -20.02 14.33 -0.88
N LEU A 15 -18.95 14.43 -0.08
CA LEU A 15 -17.89 15.41 -0.31
C LEU A 15 -16.75 14.90 -1.22
N ILE A 16 -16.58 13.59 -1.36
CA ILE A 16 -15.51 12.99 -2.18
C ILE A 16 -16.09 12.18 -3.34
N GLY A 17 -17.14 11.40 -3.09
CA GLY A 17 -17.76 10.57 -4.13
C GLY A 17 -18.55 11.41 -5.13
N ASP A 18 -19.50 12.21 -4.63
CA ASP A 18 -20.42 12.99 -5.47
C ASP A 18 -19.73 14.23 -6.09
N GLU A 19 -18.76 14.83 -5.39
CA GLU A 19 -17.94 15.97 -5.89
C GLU A 19 -16.67 15.53 -6.66
N GLY A 20 -16.45 14.22 -6.82
CA GLY A 20 -15.24 13.65 -7.42
C GLY A 20 -15.52 12.83 -8.68
N ILE A 21 -14.61 11.90 -8.98
CA ILE A 21 -14.74 10.96 -10.12
C ILE A 21 -14.93 9.54 -9.59
N ILE A 22 -15.95 8.85 -10.12
CA ILE A 22 -16.23 7.44 -9.80
C ILE A 22 -15.73 6.55 -10.95
N PHE A 23 -14.70 5.75 -10.66
CA PHE A 23 -14.25 4.68 -11.55
C PHE A 23 -15.11 3.43 -11.33
N ARG A 24 -16.12 3.21 -12.18
CA ARG A 24 -17.04 2.06 -12.07
C ARG A 24 -16.37 0.71 -12.31
N ASN A 25 -15.25 0.70 -13.04
CA ASN A 25 -14.48 -0.48 -13.41
C ASN A 25 -13.02 -0.33 -12.92
N MET A 26 -12.84 -0.32 -11.60
CA MET A 26 -11.51 -0.28 -10.97
C MET A 26 -11.21 -1.63 -10.33
N PHE A 27 -10.17 -2.31 -10.81
CA PHE A 27 -9.83 -3.67 -10.39
C PHE A 27 -8.51 -3.69 -9.62
N ALA A 28 -8.45 -4.51 -8.58
CA ALA A 28 -7.18 -4.89 -7.98
C ALA A 28 -6.44 -5.87 -8.90
N THR A 29 -5.12 -5.72 -9.02
CA THR A 29 -4.27 -6.65 -9.78
C THR A 29 -4.18 -8.04 -9.15
N SER A 30 -4.51 -8.16 -7.86
CA SER A 30 -4.55 -9.41 -7.11
C SER A 30 -5.56 -9.30 -5.97
N PRO A 31 -6.25 -10.39 -5.60
CA PRO A 31 -7.11 -10.42 -4.41
C PRO A 31 -6.34 -10.48 -3.09
N LEU A 32 -5.00 -10.66 -3.13
CA LEU A 32 -4.16 -10.76 -1.93
C LEU A 32 -3.56 -9.40 -1.54
N CYS A 33 -3.39 -9.18 -0.23
CA CYS A 33 -2.94 -7.90 0.32
C CYS A 33 -1.57 -7.46 -0.21
N CYS A 34 -0.51 -8.27 -0.03
CA CYS A 34 0.83 -7.82 -0.43
C CYS A 34 1.00 -7.68 -1.94
N PRO A 35 0.51 -8.62 -2.77
CA PRO A 35 0.59 -8.45 -4.22
C PRO A 35 -0.15 -7.19 -4.67
N SER A 36 -1.37 -6.96 -4.17
CA SER A 36 -2.17 -5.77 -4.51
C SER A 36 -1.49 -4.46 -4.08
N ARG A 37 -1.02 -4.38 -2.83
CA ARG A 37 -0.32 -3.20 -2.30
C ARG A 37 1.02 -2.95 -2.99
N SER A 38 1.75 -4.02 -3.34
CA SER A 38 2.99 -3.91 -4.13
C SER A 38 2.71 -3.35 -5.51
N SER A 39 1.62 -3.77 -6.16
CA SER A 39 1.21 -3.19 -7.45
C SER A 39 0.85 -1.72 -7.32
N ILE A 40 0.12 -1.30 -6.28
CA ILE A 40 -0.20 0.12 -6.02
C ILE A 40 1.09 0.93 -5.81
N LEU A 41 2.00 0.44 -4.98
CA LEU A 41 3.23 1.16 -4.64
C LEU A 41 4.17 1.30 -5.84
N THR A 42 4.29 0.27 -6.67
CA THR A 42 5.30 0.22 -7.75
C THR A 42 4.75 0.54 -9.14
N GLY A 43 3.42 0.52 -9.32
CA GLY A 43 2.78 0.59 -10.64
C GLY A 43 2.96 -0.66 -11.51
N ASN A 44 3.53 -1.75 -10.97
CA ASN A 44 3.85 -2.96 -11.71
C ASN A 44 2.88 -4.11 -11.40
N TYR A 45 2.72 -5.05 -12.33
CA TYR A 45 2.02 -6.32 -12.07
C TYR A 45 2.83 -7.30 -11.23
N VAL A 46 2.15 -8.31 -10.67
CA VAL A 46 2.72 -9.34 -9.80
C VAL A 46 3.95 -10.04 -10.39
N HIS A 47 3.93 -10.33 -11.70
CA HIS A 47 5.05 -10.98 -12.38
C HIS A 47 6.32 -10.10 -12.47
N ASN A 48 6.20 -8.77 -12.27
CA ASN A 48 7.33 -7.84 -12.31
C ASN A 48 7.88 -7.49 -10.92
N HIS A 49 7.02 -7.30 -9.92
CA HIS A 49 7.47 -6.99 -8.55
C HIS A 49 7.70 -8.24 -7.68
N GLY A 50 7.24 -9.41 -8.13
CA GLY A 50 7.56 -10.72 -7.55
C GLY A 50 6.90 -11.02 -6.19
N ALA A 51 6.03 -10.15 -5.67
CA ALA A 51 5.28 -10.41 -4.44
C ALA A 51 4.01 -11.19 -4.79
N VAL A 52 3.99 -12.49 -4.52
CA VAL A 52 2.99 -13.43 -5.05
C VAL A 52 1.94 -13.85 -4.01
N ASN A 53 2.25 -13.74 -2.72
CA ASN A 53 1.28 -14.00 -1.64
C ASN A 53 1.59 -13.12 -0.40
N ASN A 54 1.01 -13.45 0.77
CA ASN A 54 1.15 -12.68 2.00
C ASN A 54 2.24 -13.17 2.97
N SER A 55 3.06 -14.16 2.60
CA SER A 55 4.19 -14.67 3.41
C SER A 55 5.51 -14.03 2.97
N VAL A 56 6.52 -14.14 3.83
CA VAL A 56 7.88 -13.67 3.51
C VAL A 56 8.46 -14.46 2.33
N ASP A 57 8.24 -15.78 2.28
CA ASP A 57 8.63 -16.64 1.15
C ASP A 57 7.96 -16.23 -0.16
N GLY A 58 6.72 -15.73 -0.09
CA GLY A 58 6.03 -15.12 -1.24
C GLY A 58 6.48 -13.70 -1.56
N ASN A 59 7.66 -13.30 -1.06
CA ASN A 59 8.30 -12.01 -1.24
C ASN A 59 7.50 -10.83 -0.64
N CYS A 60 6.60 -11.07 0.32
CA CYS A 60 5.90 -9.99 1.02
C CYS A 60 6.77 -9.39 2.12
N SER A 61 7.10 -8.09 2.01
CA SER A 61 8.02 -7.39 2.92
C SER A 61 9.38 -8.06 3.10
N SER A 62 9.72 -9.02 2.23
CA SER A 62 10.99 -9.74 2.33
C SER A 62 12.17 -8.78 2.12
N PRO A 63 13.37 -9.12 2.58
CA PRO A 63 14.58 -8.35 2.28
C PRO A 63 14.82 -8.14 0.77
N ILE A 64 14.37 -9.08 -0.08
CA ILE A 64 14.49 -8.95 -1.55
C ILE A 64 13.52 -7.86 -2.05
N TRP A 65 12.27 -7.90 -1.61
CA TRP A 65 11.27 -6.90 -1.98
C TRP A 65 11.67 -5.50 -1.50
N GLN A 66 12.19 -5.38 -0.27
CA GLN A 66 12.69 -4.13 0.29
C GLN A 66 13.83 -3.54 -0.54
N LYS A 67 14.82 -4.36 -0.92
CA LYS A 67 15.96 -3.87 -1.71
C LYS A 67 15.59 -3.49 -3.15
N GLN A 68 14.56 -4.11 -3.72
CA GLN A 68 14.23 -3.97 -5.15
C GLN A 68 12.94 -3.17 -5.41
N SER A 69 11.79 -3.65 -4.94
CA SER A 69 10.48 -3.09 -5.27
C SER A 69 10.18 -1.85 -4.42
N GLU A 70 10.53 -1.88 -3.14
CA GLU A 70 10.28 -0.78 -2.19
C GLU A 70 11.02 0.50 -2.57
N THR A 71 12.28 0.37 -3.00
CA THR A 71 13.12 1.49 -3.47
C THR A 71 12.61 2.15 -4.75
N ARG A 72 11.69 1.47 -5.47
CA ARG A 72 11.03 1.96 -6.69
C ARG A 72 9.55 2.29 -6.46
N ALA A 73 9.10 2.37 -5.21
CA ALA A 73 7.75 2.81 -4.93
C ALA A 73 7.55 4.28 -5.37
N PHE A 74 6.35 4.64 -5.84
CA PHE A 74 6.03 5.97 -6.35
C PHE A 74 6.39 7.08 -5.35
N ILE A 75 6.32 6.78 -4.05
CA ILE A 75 6.67 7.72 -2.99
C ILE A 75 8.14 8.18 -3.06
N THR A 76 9.06 7.29 -3.45
CA THR A 76 10.49 7.65 -3.59
C THR A 76 10.70 8.67 -4.70
N TYR A 77 9.86 8.66 -5.74
CA TYR A 77 9.87 9.66 -6.80
C TYR A 77 9.31 11.00 -6.29
N LEU A 78 8.18 10.97 -5.57
CA LEU A 78 7.62 12.18 -4.94
C LEU A 78 8.63 12.83 -4.00
N LYS A 79 9.35 12.02 -3.20
CA LYS A 79 10.39 12.52 -2.31
C LYS A 79 11.52 13.22 -3.07
N LYS A 80 11.98 12.65 -4.19
CA LYS A 80 12.98 13.29 -5.08
C LYS A 80 12.48 14.61 -5.66
N GLN A 81 11.16 14.74 -5.88
CA GLN A 81 10.51 16.00 -6.29
C GLN A 81 10.23 16.96 -5.12
N LYS A 82 10.83 16.72 -3.94
CA LYS A 82 10.74 17.56 -2.75
C LYS A 82 9.33 17.66 -2.14
N TYR A 83 8.46 16.68 -2.42
CA TYR A 83 7.22 16.55 -1.67
C TYR A 83 7.51 16.16 -0.22
N THR A 84 6.72 16.72 0.69
CA THR A 84 6.66 16.28 2.07
C THR A 84 5.73 15.06 2.16
N THR A 85 6.19 13.99 2.80
CA THR A 85 5.58 12.65 2.66
C THR A 85 5.25 12.04 4.02
N PHE A 86 4.03 11.54 4.17
CA PHE A 86 3.55 10.92 5.42
C PHE A 86 2.84 9.60 5.10
N PHE A 87 3.14 8.58 5.90
CA PHE A 87 2.43 7.31 5.85
C PHE A 87 1.80 6.98 7.20
N ALA A 88 0.55 6.55 7.20
CA ALA A 88 -0.11 5.99 8.36
C ALA A 88 -0.93 4.73 8.08
N GLY A 89 -0.80 3.76 8.98
CA GLY A 89 -1.56 2.51 9.01
C GLY A 89 -0.79 1.32 8.43
N LYS A 90 -1.52 0.30 7.97
CA LYS A 90 -0.91 -0.94 7.47
C LYS A 90 -0.10 -0.69 6.20
N TYR A 91 1.15 -1.13 6.13
CA TYR A 91 2.00 -1.05 4.94
C TYR A 91 1.90 -2.26 4.01
N LEU A 92 2.61 -3.35 4.34
CA LEU A 92 2.47 -4.68 3.74
C LEU A 92 2.23 -5.68 4.86
N ASN A 93 1.81 -6.92 4.55
CA ASN A 93 1.84 -7.96 5.56
C ASN A 93 3.32 -8.28 5.90
N GLN A 94 3.56 -8.90 7.05
CA GLN A 94 4.91 -9.26 7.55
C GLN A 94 5.82 -8.08 7.90
N TYR A 95 5.59 -6.87 7.38
CA TYR A 95 6.29 -5.66 7.84
C TYR A 95 6.30 -5.57 9.37
N GLY A 96 7.44 -5.16 9.93
CA GLY A 96 7.63 -5.03 11.37
C GLY A 96 8.09 -6.32 12.06
N LYS A 97 8.10 -7.46 11.37
CA LYS A 97 8.68 -8.69 11.91
C LYS A 97 10.20 -8.65 11.85
N LEU A 98 10.85 -9.30 12.81
CA LEU A 98 12.31 -9.48 12.88
C LEU A 98 12.92 -9.98 11.56
N GLU A 99 12.32 -11.01 10.95
CA GLU A 99 12.78 -11.59 9.67
C GLU A 99 12.67 -10.63 8.47
N THR A 100 11.91 -9.54 8.61
CA THR A 100 11.73 -8.48 7.61
C THR A 100 12.33 -7.14 8.07
N GLY A 101 13.28 -7.15 9.00
CA GLY A 101 13.98 -5.93 9.44
C GLY A 101 13.38 -5.22 10.65
N GLY A 102 12.34 -5.78 11.27
CA GLY A 102 11.74 -5.24 12.50
C GLY A 102 10.93 -3.95 12.28
N PRO A 103 10.35 -3.38 13.35
CA PRO A 103 9.66 -2.10 13.31
C PRO A 103 10.61 -0.92 13.01
N GLU A 104 11.92 -1.11 13.16
CA GLU A 104 12.93 -0.09 12.88
C GLU A 104 13.17 0.11 11.38
N HIS A 105 12.81 -0.86 10.53
CA HIS A 105 12.88 -0.72 9.08
C HIS A 105 11.84 0.31 8.61
N ILE A 106 12.27 1.50 8.26
CA ILE A 106 11.41 2.54 7.66
C ILE A 106 11.60 2.50 6.14
N PRO A 107 10.54 2.24 5.35
CA PRO A 107 10.64 2.27 3.90
C PRO A 107 11.16 3.63 3.39
N PRO A 108 11.98 3.66 2.35
CA PRO A 108 12.51 4.91 1.81
C PRO A 108 11.41 5.81 1.28
N GLY A 109 11.63 7.12 1.38
CA GLY A 109 10.78 8.13 0.74
C GLY A 109 9.70 8.73 1.63
N TRP A 110 9.67 8.41 2.93
CA TRP A 110 8.75 9.00 3.91
C TRP A 110 9.48 9.97 4.85
N ASP A 111 8.90 11.14 5.11
CA ASP A 111 9.36 12.07 6.16
C ASP A 111 8.87 11.63 7.53
N TRP A 112 7.66 11.06 7.56
CA TRP A 112 7.01 10.60 8.78
C TRP A 112 6.35 9.25 8.55
N TRP A 113 6.56 8.36 9.51
CA TRP A 113 6.12 6.98 9.46
C TRP A 113 5.36 6.61 10.72
N ASN A 114 4.09 6.22 10.58
CA ASN A 114 3.23 5.85 11.69
C ASN A 114 2.44 4.58 11.38
N GLN A 115 3.02 3.42 11.68
CA GLN A 115 2.43 2.11 11.36
C GLN A 115 1.35 1.71 12.37
#